data_AF-A0A7S0A6K6-F1
#
_entry.id   AF-A0A7S0A6K6-F1
#
_cell.length_a   1.000
_cell.length_b   1.000
_cell.length_c   1.000
_cell.angle_alpha   90.00
_cell.angle_beta   90.00
_cell.angle_gamma   90.00
#
_symmetry.space_group_name_H-M   'P 1'
#
loop_
_entity.id
_entity.type
_entity.pdbx_description
1 polymer ?
#
loop_
_entity_poly.entity_id
_entity_poly.type
_entity_poly.pdbx_seq_one_letter_code
_entity_poly.pdbx_strand_id
1 'polypeptide(L)'
;AVPYKCPPLPFEVSGLLDHELRAAGVREDVRIALTCPIPFPLGGNPPNVASNVFLPLLEEKGIEWMPEHKLESVQRSGDKWKASFANGTELDADSVFAIFPQR
;
A
#
# COMPACT_ATOMS: atom_id res chain seq x y z
N ALA A 1 -7.66 16.14 5.80
CA ALA A 1 -6.25 16.05 5.38
C ALA A 1 -6.21 15.26 4.09
N VAL A 2 -5.52 15.76 3.07
CA VAL A 2 -5.44 15.10 1.75
C VAL A 2 -4.14 14.27 1.72
N PRO A 3 -4.17 13.01 1.29
CA PRO A 3 -5.35 12.21 0.97
C PRO A 3 -6.04 11.58 2.22
N TYR A 4 -5.39 11.52 3.39
CA TYR A 4 -5.95 11.03 4.66
C TYR A 4 -5.16 11.59 5.86
N LYS A 5 -5.67 11.42 7.09
CA LYS A 5 -5.13 12.05 8.32
C LYS A 5 -3.72 11.59 8.71
N CYS A 6 -3.37 10.33 8.45
CA CYS A 6 -2.04 9.79 8.78
C CYS A 6 -1.37 9.21 7.53
N PRO A 7 -0.81 10.06 6.65
CA PRO A 7 -0.04 9.63 5.47
C PRO A 7 1.04 8.55 5.73
N PRO A 8 1.76 8.54 6.86
CA PRO A 8 2.79 7.52 7.13
C PRO A 8 2.22 6.12 7.41
N LEU A 9 0.98 6.02 7.93
CA LEU A 9 0.44 4.78 8.47
C LEU A 9 0.50 3.59 7.50
N PRO A 10 0.14 3.71 6.20
CA PRO A 10 0.28 2.59 5.27
C PRO A 10 1.72 2.10 5.06
N PHE A 11 2.72 2.99 5.16
CA PHE A 11 4.13 2.62 5.07
C PHE A 11 4.59 1.90 6.35
N GLU A 12 4.13 2.35 7.51
CA GLU A 12 4.44 1.70 8.79
C GLU A 12 3.82 0.30 8.84
N VAL A 13 2.56 0.16 8.44
CA VAL A 13 1.86 -1.13 8.36
C VAL A 13 2.53 -2.07 7.38
N SER A 14 2.95 -1.61 6.19
CA SER A 14 3.65 -2.47 5.24
C SER A 14 5.01 -2.95 5.78
N GLY A 15 5.73 -2.10 6.51
CA GLY A 15 6.97 -2.47 7.20
C GLY A 15 6.74 -3.48 8.34
N LEU A 16 5.66 -3.33 9.12
CA LEU A 16 5.27 -4.29 10.15
C LEU A 16 4.89 -5.64 9.54
N LEU A 17 4.13 -5.66 8.44
CA LEU A 17 3.79 -6.90 7.73
C LEU A 17 5.05 -7.60 7.21
N ASP A 18 5.99 -6.86 6.61
CA ASP A 18 7.29 -7.42 6.20
C ASP A 18 8.04 -8.06 7.38
N HIS A 19 8.09 -7.37 8.53
CA HIS A 19 8.74 -7.89 9.73
C HIS A 19 8.11 -9.18 10.24
N GLU A 20 6.78 -9.19 10.44
CA GLU A 20 6.06 -10.34 10.97
C GLU A 20 6.13 -11.56 10.03
N LEU A 21 6.01 -11.34 8.71
CA LEU A 21 6.12 -12.42 7.73
C LEU A 21 7.54 -13.01 7.66
N ARG A 22 8.58 -12.18 7.86
CA ARG A 22 9.97 -12.66 7.96
C ARG A 22 10.19 -13.43 9.25
N ALA A 23 9.67 -12.94 10.37
CA ALA A 23 9.74 -13.63 11.66
C ALA A 23 9.05 -15.01 11.61
N ALA A 24 7.95 -15.12 10.85
CA ALA A 24 7.25 -16.37 10.60
C ALA A 24 7.91 -17.26 9.53
N GLY A 25 8.94 -16.78 8.82
CA GLY A 25 9.66 -17.54 7.79
C GLY A 25 8.92 -17.73 6.47
N VAL A 26 7.85 -16.96 6.22
CA VAL A 26 6.96 -17.11 5.03
C VAL A 26 6.96 -15.89 4.11
N ARG A 27 7.84 -14.91 4.35
CA ARG A 27 7.87 -13.64 3.60
C ARG A 27 7.98 -13.81 2.08
N GLU A 28 8.79 -14.77 1.64
CA GLU A 28 9.06 -14.98 0.21
C GLU A 28 7.85 -15.56 -0.54
N ASP A 29 6.89 -16.18 0.19
CA ASP A 29 5.65 -16.72 -0.37
C ASP A 29 4.52 -15.67 -0.42
N VAL A 30 4.76 -14.45 0.05
CA VAL A 30 3.75 -13.39 0.18
C VAL A 30 4.13 -12.16 -0.64
N ARG A 31 3.22 -11.72 -1.51
CA ARG A 31 3.31 -10.41 -2.20
C ARG A 31 2.65 -9.34 -1.34
N ILE A 32 3.40 -8.29 -1.00
CA ILE A 32 2.86 -7.09 -0.35
C ILE A 32 2.81 -5.97 -1.39
N ALA A 33 1.61 -5.46 -1.67
CA ALA A 33 1.39 -4.29 -2.50
C ALA A 33 0.90 -3.11 -1.65
N LEU A 34 1.55 -1.95 -1.81
CA LEU A 34 1.19 -0.71 -1.14
C LEU A 34 0.69 0.29 -2.18
N THR A 35 -0.59 0.64 -2.11
CA THR A 35 -1.24 1.55 -3.04
C THR A 35 -1.44 2.95 -2.46
N CYS A 36 -1.48 3.96 -3.32
CA CYS A 36 -1.75 5.35 -2.91
C CYS A 36 -2.59 6.08 -3.95
N PRO A 37 -3.54 6.96 -3.57
CA PRO A 37 -4.33 7.72 -4.55
C PRO A 37 -3.55 8.80 -5.30
N ILE A 38 -2.35 9.16 -4.86
CA ILE A 38 -1.50 10.21 -5.43
C ILE A 38 -0.07 9.68 -5.63
N PRO A 39 0.79 10.38 -6.39
CA PRO A 39 2.16 9.93 -6.66
C PRO A 39 2.97 9.62 -5.39
N PHE A 40 2.82 10.42 -4.33
CA PHE A 40 3.42 10.18 -3.03
C PHE A 40 2.73 11.01 -1.93
N PRO A 41 2.40 10.45 -0.75
CA PRO A 41 1.59 11.15 0.25
C PRO A 41 2.39 11.84 1.36
N LEU A 42 3.72 11.72 1.39
CA LEU A 42 4.59 12.31 2.41
C LEU A 42 5.40 13.48 1.85
N GLY A 43 5.36 14.64 2.50
CA GLY A 43 6.28 15.74 2.17
C GLY A 43 6.01 16.47 0.83
N GLY A 44 4.82 16.35 0.25
CA GLY A 44 4.43 17.02 -1.00
C GLY A 44 4.81 16.23 -2.26
N ASN A 45 5.02 16.92 -3.38
CA ASN A 45 5.34 16.27 -4.65
C ASN A 45 6.74 15.65 -4.61
N PRO A 46 6.93 14.40 -5.08
CA PRO A 46 8.24 13.80 -5.25
C PRO A 46 9.02 14.45 -6.42
N PRO A 47 10.36 14.43 -6.40
CA PRO A 47 11.20 13.89 -5.34
C PRO A 47 11.27 14.84 -4.13
N ASN A 48 11.21 14.28 -2.93
CA ASN A 48 11.39 14.98 -1.67
C ASN A 48 12.17 14.10 -0.68
N VAL A 49 12.52 14.65 0.49
CA VAL A 49 13.32 13.93 1.52
C VAL A 49 12.66 12.61 1.92
N ALA A 50 11.33 12.58 2.07
CA ALA A 50 10.62 11.37 2.45
C ALA A 50 10.58 10.35 1.29
N SER A 51 10.29 10.77 0.06
CA SER A 51 10.26 9.84 -1.08
C SER A 51 11.62 9.20 -1.34
N ASN A 52 12.71 9.95 -1.15
CA ASN A 52 14.07 9.47 -1.32
C ASN A 52 14.50 8.45 -0.25
N VAL A 53 13.77 8.36 0.86
CA VAL A 53 14.02 7.38 1.92
C VAL A 53 13.06 6.20 1.80
N PHE A 54 11.76 6.46 1.67
CA PHE A 54 10.74 5.41 1.72
C PHE A 54 10.72 4.55 0.45
N LEU A 55 10.84 5.14 -0.74
CA LEU A 55 10.72 4.34 -1.98
C LEU A 55 11.86 3.31 -2.13
N PRO A 56 13.14 3.66 -1.93
CA PRO A 56 14.21 2.66 -1.93
C PRO A 56 14.06 1.61 -0.83
N LEU A 57 13.56 1.99 0.35
CA LEU A 57 13.33 1.04 1.45
C LEU A 57 12.22 0.02 1.12
N LEU A 58 11.15 0.45 0.45
CA LEU A 58 10.10 -0.45 -0.02
C LEU A 58 10.68 -1.44 -1.05
N GLU A 59 11.48 -0.95 -2.00
CA GLU A 59 12.16 -1.77 -3.01
C GLU A 59 13.10 -2.79 -2.36
N GLU A 60 13.96 -2.37 -1.43
CA GLU A 60 14.87 -3.26 -0.68
C GLU A 60 14.10 -4.37 0.06
N LYS A 61 12.93 -4.03 0.61
CA LYS A 61 12.06 -4.98 1.31
C LYS A 61 11.22 -5.86 0.40
N GLY A 62 11.27 -5.65 -0.92
CA GLY A 62 10.40 -6.33 -1.89
C GLY A 62 8.92 -6.01 -1.70
N ILE A 63 8.58 -4.81 -1.23
CA ILE A 63 7.21 -4.30 -1.13
C ILE A 63 6.92 -3.51 -2.40
N GLU A 64 5.87 -3.91 -3.12
CA GLU A 64 5.52 -3.29 -4.39
C GLU A 64 4.80 -1.96 -4.16
N TRP A 65 5.40 -0.88 -4.64
CA TRP A 65 4.79 0.46 -4.60
C TRP A 65 3.93 0.71 -5.83
N MET A 66 2.65 1.00 -5.61
CA MET A 66 1.66 1.25 -6.66
C MET A 66 1.02 2.64 -6.47
N PRO A 67 1.68 3.71 -6.94
CA PRO A 67 1.15 5.07 -6.83
C PRO A 67 -0.05 5.26 -7.76
N GLU A 68 -0.84 6.30 -7.53
CA GLU A 68 -2.00 6.67 -8.37
C GLU A 68 -3.08 5.58 -8.48
N HIS A 69 -3.12 4.67 -7.51
CA HIS A 69 -4.13 3.63 -7.33
C HIS A 69 -5.07 4.04 -6.19
N LYS A 70 -6.02 4.94 -6.52
CA LYS A 70 -7.09 5.32 -5.58
C LYS A 70 -8.10 4.18 -5.48
N LEU A 71 -8.17 3.54 -4.32
CA LEU A 71 -9.14 2.48 -4.03
C LEU A 71 -10.57 3.03 -4.08
N GLU A 72 -11.45 2.39 -4.85
CA GLU A 72 -12.86 2.75 -4.97
C GLU A 72 -13.78 1.75 -4.27
N SER A 73 -13.49 0.46 -4.41
CA SER A 73 -14.25 -0.58 -3.73
C SER A 73 -13.40 -1.81 -3.42
N VAL A 74 -13.82 -2.53 -2.39
CA VAL A 74 -13.31 -3.87 -2.05
C VAL A 74 -14.51 -4.78 -1.93
N GLN A 75 -14.57 -5.81 -2.76
CA GLN A 75 -15.68 -6.75 -2.82
C GLN A 75 -15.19 -8.18 -2.67
N ARG A 76 -16.02 -9.06 -2.09
CA ARG A 76 -15.71 -10.48 -2.01
C ARG A 76 -15.88 -11.12 -3.39
N SER A 77 -14.86 -11.85 -3.87
CA SER A 77 -14.89 -12.58 -5.12
C SER A 77 -14.41 -14.02 -4.87
N GLY A 78 -15.36 -14.94 -4.65
CA GLY A 78 -15.05 -16.30 -4.23
C GLY A 78 -14.26 -16.31 -2.91
N ASP A 79 -13.08 -16.94 -2.94
CA ASP A 79 -12.19 -17.06 -1.78
C ASP A 79 -11.23 -15.89 -1.59
N LYS A 80 -11.23 -14.90 -2.50
CA LYS A 80 -10.38 -13.70 -2.45
C LYS A 80 -11.18 -12.41 -2.28
N TRP A 81 -10.47 -11.32 -2.03
CA TRP A 81 -10.97 -9.96 -2.11
C TRP A 81 -10.56 -9.36 -3.43
N LYS A 82 -11.47 -8.65 -4.08
CA LYS A 82 -11.21 -7.89 -5.29
C LYS A 82 -11.22 -6.40 -4.95
N ALA A 83 -10.07 -5.75 -5.11
CA ALA A 83 -9.90 -4.31 -4.95
C ALA A 83 -9.95 -3.65 -6.34
N SER A 84 -10.89 -2.72 -6.53
CA SER A 84 -11.02 -1.94 -7.77
C SER A 84 -10.56 -0.51 -7.54
N PHE A 85 -9.80 0.03 -8.49
CA PHE A 85 -9.17 1.35 -8.40
C PHE A 85 -9.72 2.31 -9.47
N ALA A 86 -9.67 3.60 -9.17
CA ALA A 86 -10.21 4.66 -10.05
C ALA A 86 -9.54 4.74 -11.43
N ASN A 87 -8.34 4.18 -11.58
CA ASN A 87 -7.63 4.10 -12.86
C ASN A 87 -8.06 2.88 -13.71
N GLY A 88 -9.08 2.12 -13.28
CA GLY A 88 -9.59 0.92 -13.95
C GLY A 88 -8.81 -0.36 -13.64
N THR A 89 -7.72 -0.28 -12.85
CA THR A 89 -6.98 -1.46 -12.41
C THR A 89 -7.78 -2.23 -11.36
N GLU A 90 -7.59 -3.55 -11.32
CA GLU A 90 -8.15 -4.43 -10.32
C GLU A 90 -7.06 -5.35 -9.75
N LEU A 91 -7.12 -5.64 -8.45
CA LEU A 91 -6.21 -6.55 -7.78
C LEU A 91 -7.00 -7.56 -6.94
N ASP A 92 -6.66 -8.84 -7.08
CA ASP A 92 -7.10 -9.87 -6.16
C ASP A 92 -6.12 -9.98 -4.98
N ALA A 93 -6.66 -10.08 -3.77
CA ALA A 93 -5.88 -10.18 -2.55
C ALA A 93 -6.52 -11.14 -1.55
N ASP A 94 -5.70 -11.91 -0.84
CA ASP A 94 -6.17 -12.77 0.26
C ASP A 94 -6.48 -11.94 1.52
N SER A 95 -5.88 -10.76 1.66
CA SER A 95 -6.13 -9.80 2.74
C SER A 95 -5.98 -8.36 2.25
N VAL A 96 -6.81 -7.46 2.78
CA VAL A 96 -6.81 -6.03 2.42
C VAL A 96 -6.78 -5.18 3.67
N PHE A 97 -5.77 -4.32 3.79
CA PHE A 97 -5.66 -3.29 4.82
C PHE A 97 -5.93 -1.94 4.17
N ALA A 98 -7.13 -1.38 4.38
CA ALA A 98 -7.56 -0.15 3.71
C ALA A 98 -7.76 1.00 4.71
N ILE A 99 -7.40 2.21 4.29
CA ILE A 99 -7.82 3.44 4.98
C ILE A 99 -9.20 3.82 4.45
N PHE A 100 -10.20 3.81 5.33
CA PHE A 100 -11.55 4.25 4.98
C PHE A 100 -11.55 5.73 4.56
N PRO A 101 -12.45 6.13 3.64
CA PRO A 101 -12.63 7.53 3.28
C PRO A 101 -12.85 8.40 4.52
N GLN A 102 -12.00 9.39 4.70
CA GLN A 102 -12.04 10.30 5.85
C GLN A 102 -12.65 11.62 5.41
N ARG A 103 -13.69 12.08 6.13
CA ARG A 103 -14.27 13.41 5.99
C ARG A 103 -13.52 14.41 6.88
#